data_AF-A0A7C1BWB5-F1
#
_entry.id   AF-A0A7C1BWB5-F1
#
_cell.length_a   1.000
_cell.length_b   1.000
_cell.length_c   1.000
_cell.angle_alpha   90.00
_cell.angle_beta   90.00
_cell.angle_gamma   90.00
#
_symmetry.space_group_name_H-M   'P 1'
#
loop_
_entity.id
_entity.type
_entity.pdbx_description
1 polymer ?
#
loop_
_entity_poly.entity_id
_entity_poly.type
_entity_poly.pdbx_seq_one_letter_code
_entity_poly.pdbx_strand_id
1 'polypeptide(L)'
;MCQVKNEARIYRSYILEIKLREDVKLLIGKLGLLGFKRGSYFYVGSGKKNLLSRISRHLKKDKKRFWHIDYFLSSDKVFIKNVWISSKREC
;
A
#
# COMPACT_ATOMS: atom_id res chain seq x y z
N MET A 1 25.51 -3.87 13.52
CA MET A 1 24.77 -4.44 12.37
C MET A 1 23.65 -5.31 12.92
N CYS A 2 22.41 -4.79 12.95
CA CYS A 2 21.32 -5.31 13.76
C CYS A 2 20.52 -6.43 13.05
N GLN A 3 20.08 -7.43 13.81
CA GLN A 3 19.49 -8.74 13.41
C GLN A 3 18.24 -8.71 12.51
N VAL A 4 17.75 -7.54 12.11
CA VAL A 4 16.44 -7.35 11.42
C VAL A 4 16.43 -7.84 9.97
N LYS A 5 17.59 -7.97 9.31
CA LYS A 5 17.65 -8.30 7.87
C LYS A 5 17.28 -9.76 7.52
N ASN A 6 17.35 -10.69 8.46
CA ASN A 6 17.18 -12.12 8.16
C ASN A 6 15.72 -12.60 8.15
N GLU A 7 14.83 -11.99 8.94
CA GLU A 7 13.41 -12.39 9.03
C GLU A 7 12.60 -11.98 7.79
N ALA A 8 12.98 -10.86 7.16
CA ALA A 8 12.33 -10.33 5.96
C ALA A 8 12.39 -11.27 4.73
N ARG A 9 13.27 -12.27 4.73
CA ARG A 9 13.43 -13.24 3.62
C ARG A 9 12.31 -14.29 3.54
N ILE A 10 11.55 -14.47 4.61
CA ILE A 10 10.49 -15.50 4.70
C ILE A 10 9.16 -14.95 4.17
N TYR A 11 8.93 -13.65 4.33
CA TYR A 11 7.69 -13.00 3.94
C TYR A 11 7.55 -12.84 2.42
N ARG A 12 6.32 -13.03 1.92
CA ARG A 12 6.02 -13.03 0.47
C ARG A 12 4.87 -12.12 0.08
N SER A 13 3.98 -11.80 1.02
CA SER A 13 2.84 -10.91 0.80
C SER A 13 2.62 -9.96 1.98
N TYR A 14 1.90 -8.87 1.72
CA TYR A 14 1.48 -7.91 2.71
C TYR A 14 0.09 -7.39 2.39
N ILE A 15 -0.59 -6.89 3.42
CA ILE A 15 -1.88 -6.22 3.33
C ILE A 15 -1.74 -4.84 3.96
N LEU A 16 -2.21 -3.82 3.26
CA LEU A 16 -2.39 -2.47 3.82
C LEU A 16 -3.86 -2.29 4.17
N GLU A 17 -4.19 -2.04 5.45
CA GLU A 17 -5.50 -1.47 5.81
C GLU A 17 -5.42 0.03 5.65
N ILE A 18 -6.27 0.53 4.76
CA ILE A 18 -6.33 1.93 4.38
C ILE A 18 -7.69 2.47 4.82
N LYS A 19 -7.68 3.62 5.46
CA LYS A 19 -8.90 4.34 5.84
C LYS A 19 -9.07 5.57 4.96
N LEU A 20 -10.27 5.74 4.45
CA LEU A 20 -10.71 6.93 3.75
C LEU A 20 -11.78 7.64 4.61
N ARG A 21 -11.51 8.88 4.99
CA ARG A 21 -12.35 9.64 5.95
C ARG A 21 -13.69 10.08 5.36
N GLU A 22 -13.76 10.31 4.07
CA GLU A 22 -14.93 10.84 3.38
C GLU A 22 -14.96 10.42 1.91
N ASP A 23 -16.09 10.59 1.25
CA ASP A 23 -16.22 10.31 -0.18
C ASP A 23 -15.31 11.24 -1.00
N VAL A 24 -14.55 10.68 -1.95
CA VAL A 24 -13.62 11.45 -2.80
C VAL A 24 -13.67 10.98 -4.25
N LYS A 25 -13.43 11.92 -5.17
CA LYS A 25 -13.11 11.59 -6.57
C LYS A 25 -11.62 11.84 -6.78
N LEU A 26 -10.90 10.83 -7.26
CA LEU A 26 -9.45 10.88 -7.46
C LEU A 26 -9.09 10.50 -8.90
N LEU A 27 -8.11 11.20 -9.48
CA LEU A 27 -7.50 10.82 -10.76
C LEU A 27 -6.48 9.70 -10.52
N ILE A 28 -6.79 8.49 -10.98
CA ILE A 28 -5.99 7.28 -10.75
C ILE A 28 -5.24 6.91 -12.05
N GLY A 29 -4.11 7.57 -12.29
CA GLY A 29 -3.27 7.29 -13.46
C GLY A 29 -4.07 7.20 -14.76
N LYS A 30 -3.92 6.09 -15.50
CA LYS A 30 -4.66 5.84 -16.75
C LYS A 30 -6.12 5.40 -16.56
N LEU A 31 -6.53 5.05 -15.34
CA LEU A 31 -7.93 4.70 -15.05
C LEU A 31 -8.85 5.93 -15.00
N GLY A 32 -8.29 7.13 -15.01
CA GLY A 32 -9.05 8.37 -15.02
C GLY A 32 -9.67 8.69 -13.66
N LEU A 33 -10.79 9.40 -13.67
CA LEU A 33 -11.47 9.89 -12.47
C LEU A 33 -12.35 8.79 -11.87
N LEU A 34 -12.00 8.33 -10.67
CA LEU A 34 -12.75 7.30 -9.95
C LEU A 34 -13.32 7.85 -8.65
N GLY A 35 -14.54 7.44 -8.32
CA GLY A 35 -15.19 7.75 -7.04
C GLY A 35 -14.92 6.68 -5.99
N PHE A 36 -14.50 7.10 -4.81
CA PHE A 36 -14.28 6.25 -3.64
C PHE A 36 -15.20 6.69 -2.51
N LYS A 37 -15.81 5.73 -1.82
CA LYS A 37 -16.71 5.95 -0.69
C LYS A 37 -15.92 5.92 0.62
N ARG A 38 -16.32 6.71 1.61
CA ARG A 38 -15.70 6.63 2.95
C ARG A 38 -15.72 5.18 3.42
N GLY A 39 -14.65 4.72 4.03
CA GLY A 39 -14.59 3.34 4.51
C GLY A 39 -13.19 2.77 4.62
N SER A 40 -13.17 1.44 4.66
CA SER A 40 -11.95 0.64 4.80
C SER A 40 -11.63 -0.03 3.49
N TYR A 41 -10.40 0.15 3.04
CA TYR A 41 -9.87 -0.45 1.83
C TYR A 41 -8.70 -1.35 2.21
N PHE A 42 -8.61 -2.50 1.55
CA PHE A 42 -7.49 -3.42 1.73
C PHE A 42 -6.75 -3.53 0.42
N TYR A 43 -5.45 -3.27 0.46
CA TYR A 43 -4.56 -3.54 -0.67
C TYR A 43 -3.69 -4.73 -0.35
N VAL A 44 -3.77 -5.76 -1.17
CA VAL A 44 -2.91 -6.95 -1.10
C VAL A 44 -1.78 -6.77 -2.10
N GLY A 45 -0.56 -6.98 -1.64
CA GLY A 45 0.61 -6.96 -2.51
C GLY A 45 1.62 -8.04 -2.15
N SER A 46 2.36 -8.50 -3.15
CA SER A 46 3.45 -9.45 -2.98
C SER A 46 4.81 -8.82 -3.26
N GLY A 47 5.84 -9.44 -2.71
CA GLY A 47 7.23 -9.10 -2.95
C GLY A 47 8.11 -10.23 -2.48
N LYS A 48 9.01 -10.72 -3.35
CA LYS A 48 10.06 -11.67 -2.95
C LYS A 48 11.11 -10.92 -2.12
N LYS A 49 12.25 -10.58 -2.72
CA LYS A 49 13.35 -9.87 -2.03
C LYS A 49 13.05 -8.39 -1.70
N ASN A 50 12.01 -7.81 -2.30
CA ASN A 50 11.75 -6.37 -2.26
C ASN A 50 10.50 -5.99 -1.44
N LEU A 51 9.93 -6.91 -0.65
CA LEU A 51 8.69 -6.67 0.10
C LEU A 51 8.76 -5.42 0.97
N LEU A 52 9.82 -5.28 1.78
CA LEU A 52 10.01 -4.11 2.63
C LEU A 52 10.17 -2.82 1.82
N SER A 53 10.91 -2.87 0.70
CA SER A 53 11.05 -1.71 -0.20
C SER A 53 9.70 -1.27 -0.78
N ARG A 54 8.81 -2.22 -1.12
CA ARG A 54 7.45 -1.91 -1.59
C ARG A 54 6.60 -1.28 -0.49
N ILE A 55 6.63 -1.84 0.72
CA ILE A 55 5.91 -1.28 1.88
C ILE A 55 6.42 0.13 2.19
N SER A 56 7.74 0.32 2.30
CA SER A 56 8.35 1.63 2.55
C SER A 56 7.97 2.64 1.47
N ARG A 57 7.91 2.22 0.19
CA ARG A 57 7.41 3.05 -0.88
C ARG A 57 5.97 3.48 -0.59
N HIS A 58 5.05 2.57 -0.27
CA HIS A 58 3.65 2.87 0.00
C HIS A 58 3.46 3.86 1.15
N LEU A 59 4.26 3.73 2.21
CA LEU A 59 4.22 4.60 3.38
C LEU A 59 4.72 6.03 3.09
N LYS A 60 5.60 6.22 2.10
CA LYS A 60 6.09 7.55 1.73
C LYS A 60 4.99 8.36 1.03
N LYS A 61 4.66 9.57 1.48
CA LYS A 61 3.68 10.42 0.78
C LYS A 61 4.26 11.06 -0.49
N ASP A 62 5.46 11.63 -0.39
CA ASP A 62 6.12 12.30 -1.51
C ASP A 62 6.96 11.32 -2.36
N LYS A 63 6.46 10.98 -3.54
CA LYS A 63 7.07 10.06 -4.48
C LYS A 63 6.45 10.23 -5.86
N LYS A 64 7.20 9.90 -6.90
CA LYS A 64 6.64 9.69 -8.24
C LYS A 64 5.63 8.56 -8.19
N ARG A 65 4.39 8.84 -8.59
CA ARG A 65 3.27 7.87 -8.59
C ARG A 65 3.44 6.93 -9.77
N PHE A 66 3.37 5.62 -9.52
CA PHE A 66 3.54 4.60 -10.56
C PHE A 66 2.43 3.55 -10.50
N TRP A 67 1.98 3.18 -9.30
CA TRP A 67 0.90 2.22 -9.09
C TRP A 67 -0.38 2.97 -8.76
N HIS A 68 -1.54 2.40 -9.11
CA HIS A 68 -2.85 2.99 -8.81
C HIS A 68 -3.02 3.34 -7.32
N ILE A 69 -2.49 2.49 -6.44
CA ILE A 69 -2.50 2.74 -5.00
C ILE A 69 -1.67 3.97 -4.60
N ASP A 70 -0.61 4.34 -5.33
CA ASP A 70 0.14 5.57 -5.04
C ASP A 70 -0.72 6.81 -5.25
N TYR A 71 -1.62 6.79 -6.23
CA TYR A 71 -2.58 7.88 -6.47
C TYR A 71 -3.62 7.91 -5.35
N PHE A 72 -4.16 6.76 -4.98
CA PHE A 72 -5.13 6.65 -3.89
C PHE A 72 -4.54 7.17 -2.56
N LEU A 73 -3.34 6.72 -2.20
CA LEU A 73 -2.62 7.13 -0.99
C LEU A 73 -2.10 8.57 -1.02
N SER A 74 -2.14 9.25 -2.16
CA SER A 74 -1.70 10.64 -2.27
C SER A 74 -2.73 11.66 -1.76
N SER A 75 -3.98 11.24 -1.56
CA SER A 75 -4.99 12.08 -0.93
C SER A 75 -4.67 12.25 0.56
N ASP A 76 -4.80 13.48 1.05
CA ASP A 76 -4.78 13.86 2.46
C ASP A 76 -5.86 13.16 3.31
N LYS A 77 -6.97 12.77 2.69
CA LYS A 77 -8.11 12.06 3.31
C LYS A 77 -7.88 10.56 3.47
N VAL A 78 -6.80 10.05 2.87
CA VAL A 78 -6.42 8.64 2.87
C VAL A 78 -5.21 8.42 3.78
N PHE A 79 -5.28 7.41 4.65
CA PHE A 79 -4.16 7.03 5.50
C PHE A 79 -4.10 5.51 5.70
N ILE A 80 -2.88 4.99 5.81
CA ILE A 80 -2.63 3.59 6.15
C ILE A 80 -2.77 3.46 7.67
N LYS A 81 -3.68 2.59 8.11
CA LYS A 81 -3.91 2.30 9.52
C LYS A 81 -3.02 1.17 10.02
N ASN A 82 -2.90 0.08 9.25
CA ASN A 82 -2.11 -1.09 9.62
C ASN A 82 -1.41 -1.69 8.40
N VAL A 83 -0.30 -2.38 8.64
CA VAL A 83 0.40 -3.21 7.67
C VAL A 83 0.56 -4.61 8.24
N TRP A 84 -0.02 -5.60 7.57
CA TRP A 84 0.20 -7.00 7.89
C TRP A 84 1.14 -7.62 6.87
N ILE A 85 2.00 -8.51 7.33
CA ILE A 85 2.98 -9.20 6.48
C ILE A 85 2.78 -10.71 6.67
N SER A 86 2.84 -11.48 5.58
CA SER A 86 2.62 -12.92 5.57
C SER A 86 3.68 -13.66 4.75
N SER A 87 4.03 -14.86 5.18
CA SER A 87 4.91 -15.79 4.45
C SER A 87 4.20 -16.52 3.32
N LYS A 88 2.86 -16.49 3.30
CA LYS A 88 2.07 -17.05 2.20
C LYS A 88 2.19 -16.19 0.95
N ARG A 89 2.15 -16.83 -0.22
CA ARG A 89 1.98 -16.12 -1.50
C ARG A 89 0.54 -15.64 -1.62
N GLU A 90 0.31 -14.65 -2.48
CA GLU A 90 -1.04 -14.35 -2.99
C GLU A 90 -1.59 -15.63 -3.63
N CYS A 91 -2.88 -15.93 -3.41
CA CYS A 91 -3.54 -17.09 -4.00
C CYS A 91 -3.49 -17.04 -5.53
#